data_AF-B5GRK0-F1
#
_entry.id   AF-B5GRK0-F1
#
_cell.length_a   1.000
_cell.length_b   1.000
_cell.length_c   1.000
_cell.angle_alpha   90.00
_cell.angle_beta   90.00
_cell.angle_gamma   90.00
#
_symmetry.space_group_name_H-M   'P 1'
#
loop_
_entity.id
_entity.type
_entity.pdbx_description
1 polymer ?
#
loop_
_entity_poly.entity_id
_entity_poly.type
_entity_poly.pdbx_seq_one_letter_code
_entity_poly.pdbx_strand_id
1 'polypeptide(L)'
;MSERTDLFMFWNLYEAAVDRLGGDDARWEAQRELILDLRPRVLLTTEGWGWSRDGHKLFEDTRAALAMDGALFPARTGCDKAVFWQPDITALETENEAERAPHDESHDGPGTESHDESGNEPGTGPGSEPGGGTAAGAAPPAGAAPPAGGAPAPAYDTGPGRGAGYREPAAWHGHGAATLLLPGWSHPLRCVVAHLDPYSPTGRLVESDRLRQYADPAGPPTLIALDANTVPPGDPEPDWSRVPRHRRDDHLAPGADTADRTPLHRLTGPVHDPLFTDAGAHAGDRAPTFGFHPPGEAPRRIDLFLLGPGLAARLARYRAVDHPRLTAGPDRPAASDHRPVTVELRRR
;
A
#
# COMPACT_ATOMS: atom_id res chain seq x y z
N MET A 1 3.08 3.00 38.85
CA MET A 1 2.39 2.04 37.96
C MET A 1 3.02 2.21 36.59
N SER A 2 3.54 1.16 35.97
CA SER A 2 4.17 1.28 34.65
C SER A 2 3.12 1.78 33.64
N GLU A 3 3.45 2.82 32.86
CA GLU A 3 2.58 3.31 31.80
C GLU A 3 2.29 2.15 30.85
N ARG A 4 1.01 1.89 30.56
CA ARG A 4 0.61 0.85 29.62
C ARG A 4 0.68 1.42 28.21
N THR A 5 1.51 0.82 27.37
CA THR A 5 1.60 1.12 25.94
C THR A 5 1.04 -0.05 25.13
N ASP A 6 0.59 0.25 23.92
CA ASP A 6 0.27 -0.75 22.89
C ASP A 6 1.25 -0.59 21.71
N LEU A 7 1.78 -1.71 21.23
CA LEU A 7 2.73 -1.77 20.12
C LEU A 7 1.98 -1.89 18.79
N PHE A 8 2.27 -0.97 17.87
CA PHE A 8 1.81 -1.01 16.49
C PHE A 8 3.01 -1.27 15.58
N MET A 9 2.84 -2.12 14.57
CA MET A 9 3.90 -2.49 13.63
C MET A 9 3.42 -2.28 12.21
N PHE A 10 4.32 -1.77 11.36
CA PHE A 10 4.12 -1.67 9.93
C PHE A 10 5.24 -2.39 9.20
N TRP A 11 4.90 -3.15 8.17
CA TRP A 11 5.89 -3.83 7.35
C TRP A 11 5.43 -4.04 5.91
N ASN A 12 6.22 -3.56 4.94
CA ASN A 12 6.15 -4.02 3.56
C ASN A 12 6.72 -5.45 3.45
N LEU A 13 5.88 -6.39 2.99
CA LEU A 13 6.19 -7.82 2.97
C LEU A 13 6.98 -8.27 1.74
N TYR A 14 7.25 -7.36 0.81
CA TYR A 14 7.96 -7.65 -0.44
C TYR A 14 7.35 -8.87 -1.16
N GLU A 15 8.17 -9.75 -1.73
CA GLU A 15 7.75 -10.91 -2.51
C GLU A 15 7.32 -12.12 -1.67
N ALA A 16 7.10 -12.00 -0.35
CA ALA A 16 6.82 -13.17 0.48
C ALA A 16 5.60 -13.97 -0.02
N ALA A 17 4.51 -13.30 -0.39
CA ALA A 17 3.35 -13.99 -0.92
C ALA A 17 3.59 -14.61 -2.32
N VAL A 18 4.46 -13.99 -3.14
CA VAL A 18 4.87 -14.55 -4.43
C VAL A 18 5.67 -15.84 -4.23
N ASP A 19 6.64 -15.82 -3.31
CA ASP A 19 7.46 -16.99 -2.96
C ASP A 19 6.58 -18.16 -2.49
N ARG A 20 5.59 -17.87 -1.62
CA ARG A 20 4.63 -18.87 -1.13
C ARG A 20 3.78 -19.48 -2.25
N LEU A 21 3.31 -18.67 -3.20
CA LEU A 21 2.61 -19.19 -4.39
C LEU A 21 3.50 -20.08 -5.25
N GLY A 22 4.82 -19.84 -5.24
CA GLY A 22 5.84 -20.70 -5.84
C GLY A 22 6.19 -21.94 -5.02
N GLY A 23 5.64 -22.09 -3.80
CA GLY A 23 5.91 -23.20 -2.90
C GLY A 23 7.15 -23.01 -2.00
N ASP A 24 7.69 -21.81 -1.90
CA ASP A 24 8.77 -21.46 -0.97
C ASP A 24 8.27 -20.56 0.16
N ASP A 25 8.17 -21.13 1.37
CA ASP A 25 7.72 -20.41 2.56
C ASP A 25 8.88 -19.75 3.33
N ALA A 26 10.15 -19.88 2.90
CA ALA A 26 11.30 -19.47 3.72
C ALA A 26 11.30 -17.97 4.09
N ARG A 27 10.92 -17.10 3.17
CA ARG A 27 10.79 -15.66 3.45
C ARG A 27 9.65 -15.39 4.43
N TRP A 28 8.48 -15.98 4.18
CA TRP A 28 7.32 -15.84 5.04
C TRP A 28 7.61 -16.32 6.46
N GLU A 29 8.29 -17.45 6.62
CA GLU A 29 8.66 -17.98 7.93
C GLU A 29 9.57 -17.01 8.71
N ALA A 30 10.56 -16.41 8.04
CA ALA A 30 11.41 -15.39 8.64
C ALA A 30 10.62 -14.13 9.07
N GLN A 31 9.62 -13.74 8.29
CA GLN A 31 8.71 -12.63 8.63
C GLN A 31 7.81 -12.98 9.80
N ARG A 32 7.15 -14.14 9.75
CA ARG A 32 6.24 -14.65 10.78
C ARG A 32 6.94 -14.74 12.12
N GLU A 33 8.13 -15.33 12.18
CA GLU A 33 8.91 -15.42 13.42
C GLU A 33 9.20 -14.04 14.03
N LEU A 34 9.59 -13.07 13.20
CA LEU A 34 9.84 -11.71 13.70
C LEU A 34 8.58 -11.04 14.24
N ILE A 35 7.44 -11.21 13.56
CA ILE A 35 6.15 -10.68 14.01
C ILE A 35 5.76 -11.33 15.35
N LEU A 36 5.91 -12.65 15.48
CA LEU A 36 5.60 -13.40 16.71
C LEU A 36 6.56 -13.07 17.86
N ASP A 37 7.80 -12.70 17.57
CA ASP A 37 8.77 -12.23 18.57
C ASP A 37 8.41 -10.83 19.08
N LEU A 38 7.97 -9.93 18.19
CA LEU A 38 7.60 -8.55 18.55
C LEU A 38 6.20 -8.43 19.17
N ARG A 39 5.28 -9.35 18.83
CA ARG A 39 3.89 -9.41 19.32
C ARG A 39 3.14 -8.07 19.22
N PRO A 40 3.05 -7.46 18.03
CA PRO A 40 2.29 -6.24 17.87
C PRO A 40 0.80 -6.44 18.23
N ARG A 41 0.20 -5.41 18.80
CA ARG A 41 -1.25 -5.33 19.06
C ARG A 41 -2.02 -5.16 17.76
N VAL A 42 -1.46 -4.36 16.85
CA VAL A 42 -1.95 -4.14 15.49
C VAL A 42 -0.76 -4.20 14.54
N LEU A 43 -0.89 -4.99 13.48
CA LEU A 43 0.07 -5.12 12.39
C LEU A 43 -0.57 -4.59 11.10
N LEU A 44 0.09 -3.65 10.44
CA LEU A 44 -0.32 -3.12 9.13
C LEU A 44 0.69 -3.59 8.08
N THR A 45 0.23 -4.08 6.94
CA THR A 45 1.12 -4.62 5.90
C THR A 45 0.78 -4.12 4.50
N THR A 46 1.81 -3.98 3.68
CA THR A 46 1.73 -3.77 2.23
C THR A 46 2.40 -4.93 1.50
N GLU A 47 2.22 -5.01 0.18
CA GLU A 47 2.78 -6.06 -0.67
C GLU A 47 2.31 -7.48 -0.31
N GLY A 48 1.05 -7.60 0.12
CA GLY A 48 0.36 -8.89 0.22
C GLY A 48 0.02 -9.47 -1.16
N TRP A 49 1.03 -9.70 -2.01
CA TRP A 49 0.84 -10.06 -3.42
C TRP A 49 -0.06 -11.30 -3.59
N GLY A 50 -1.22 -11.10 -4.22
CA GLY A 50 -2.16 -12.18 -4.49
C GLY A 50 -2.94 -12.69 -3.27
N TRP A 51 -2.98 -11.95 -2.17
CA TRP A 51 -3.79 -12.29 -1.00
C TRP A 51 -5.29 -12.30 -1.28
N SER A 52 -5.75 -11.54 -2.27
CA SER A 52 -7.11 -11.54 -2.79
C SER A 52 -7.45 -12.72 -3.71
N ARG A 53 -6.48 -13.57 -4.08
CA ARG A 53 -6.71 -14.74 -4.95
C ARG A 53 -7.26 -15.92 -4.17
N ASP A 54 -7.81 -16.89 -4.91
CA ASP A 54 -8.24 -18.21 -4.40
C ASP A 54 -9.12 -18.14 -3.13
N GLY A 55 -10.08 -17.21 -3.13
CA GLY A 55 -10.99 -17.02 -1.99
C GLY A 55 -10.28 -16.53 -0.73
N HIS A 56 -9.21 -15.75 -0.89
CA HIS A 56 -8.40 -15.17 0.18
C HIS A 56 -7.58 -16.19 0.99
N LYS A 57 -7.29 -17.37 0.41
CA LYS A 57 -6.61 -18.45 1.13
C LYS A 57 -5.31 -18.02 1.81
N LEU A 58 -4.42 -17.30 1.11
CA LEU A 58 -3.14 -16.86 1.70
C LEU A 58 -3.32 -15.87 2.86
N PHE A 59 -4.32 -14.99 2.76
CA PHE A 59 -4.65 -14.04 3.82
C PHE A 59 -5.20 -14.77 5.06
N GLU A 60 -6.13 -15.71 4.89
CA GLU A 60 -6.67 -16.51 5.99
C GLU A 60 -5.62 -17.43 6.62
N ASP A 61 -4.74 -18.05 5.82
CA ASP A 61 -3.59 -18.80 6.30
C ASP A 61 -2.67 -17.91 7.16
N THR A 62 -2.48 -16.65 6.74
CA THR A 62 -1.68 -15.64 7.48
C THR A 62 -2.34 -15.24 8.80
N ARG A 63 -3.66 -14.96 8.80
CA ARG A 63 -4.45 -14.67 10.02
C ARG A 63 -4.32 -15.80 11.05
N ALA A 64 -4.53 -17.03 10.60
CA ALA A 64 -4.42 -18.22 11.44
C ALA A 64 -3.00 -18.39 12.01
N ALA A 65 -1.98 -18.24 11.17
CA ALA A 65 -0.57 -18.39 11.57
C ALA A 65 -0.09 -17.32 12.57
N LEU A 66 -0.66 -16.11 12.51
CA LEU A 66 -0.36 -15.02 13.45
C LEU A 66 -1.27 -15.05 14.69
N ALA A 67 -2.31 -15.89 14.70
CA ALA A 67 -3.39 -15.89 15.70
C ALA A 67 -4.02 -14.49 15.87
N MET A 68 -4.25 -13.82 14.74
CA MET A 68 -4.82 -12.47 14.67
C MET A 68 -6.06 -12.45 13.80
N ASP A 69 -6.99 -11.57 14.13
CA ASP A 69 -8.04 -11.16 13.21
C ASP A 69 -7.49 -10.14 12.21
N GLY A 70 -8.22 -9.87 11.13
CA GLY A 70 -7.74 -8.90 10.16
C GLY A 70 -8.76 -8.53 9.08
N ALA A 71 -8.44 -7.47 8.37
CA ALA A 71 -9.12 -7.03 7.16
C ALA A 71 -8.12 -6.92 6.01
N LEU A 72 -8.53 -7.43 4.85
CA LEU A 72 -7.80 -7.36 3.59
C LEU A 72 -8.34 -6.19 2.75
N PHE A 73 -7.44 -5.45 2.12
CA PHE A 73 -7.76 -4.33 1.23
C PHE A 73 -7.11 -4.60 -0.14
N PRO A 74 -7.86 -5.19 -1.08
CA PRO A 74 -7.33 -5.54 -2.40
C PRO A 74 -6.83 -4.31 -3.17
N ALA A 75 -5.68 -4.45 -3.84
CA ALA A 75 -5.19 -3.46 -4.79
C ALA A 75 -5.56 -3.86 -6.21
N ARG A 76 -5.71 -2.88 -7.10
CA ARG A 76 -5.85 -3.14 -8.53
C ARG A 76 -4.65 -3.88 -9.12
N THR A 77 -3.45 -3.64 -8.61
CA THR A 77 -2.23 -4.32 -9.05
C THR A 77 -2.06 -5.73 -8.47
N GLY A 78 -2.89 -6.12 -7.50
CA GLY A 78 -2.69 -7.31 -6.67
C GLY A 78 -1.69 -7.11 -5.53
N CYS A 79 -1.13 -5.91 -5.35
CA CYS A 79 -0.30 -5.51 -4.22
C CYS A 79 -1.17 -5.19 -2.99
N ASP A 80 -1.82 -6.21 -2.44
CA ASP A 80 -2.86 -6.02 -1.43
C ASP A 80 -2.26 -5.45 -0.13
N LYS A 81 -3.11 -4.75 0.63
CA LYS A 81 -2.78 -4.25 1.96
C LYS A 81 -3.61 -4.98 2.99
N ALA A 82 -3.18 -5.00 4.24
CA ALA A 82 -3.99 -5.53 5.33
C ALA A 82 -3.74 -4.83 6.65
N VAL A 83 -4.73 -4.94 7.53
CA VAL A 83 -4.59 -4.61 8.95
C VAL A 83 -4.98 -5.86 9.74
N PHE A 84 -4.08 -6.33 10.59
CA PHE A 84 -4.29 -7.43 11.53
C PHE A 84 -4.33 -6.89 12.96
N TRP A 85 -5.16 -7.47 13.81
CA TRP A 85 -5.25 -7.10 15.22
C TRP A 85 -5.40 -8.32 16.14
N GLN A 86 -4.97 -8.17 17.39
CA GLN A 86 -5.09 -9.22 18.40
C GLN A 86 -6.57 -9.54 18.71
N PRO A 87 -6.92 -10.80 19.09
CA PRO A 87 -8.31 -11.24 19.24
C PRO A 87 -9.15 -10.50 20.30
N ASP A 88 -8.51 -9.79 21.24
CA ASP A 88 -9.18 -8.98 22.25
C ASP A 88 -9.49 -7.55 21.78
N ILE A 89 -9.15 -7.19 20.54
CA ILE A 89 -9.45 -5.91 19.89
C ILE A 89 -10.71 -6.07 19.04
N THR A 90 -11.66 -5.15 19.18
CA THR A 90 -12.91 -5.17 18.40
C THR A 90 -12.79 -4.27 17.19
N ALA A 91 -12.99 -4.80 15.98
CA ALA A 91 -13.16 -3.98 14.79
C ALA A 91 -14.58 -3.42 14.74
N LEU A 92 -14.70 -2.10 14.59
CA LEU A 92 -15.98 -1.40 14.50
C LEU A 92 -16.37 -1.11 13.05
N GLU A 93 -15.39 -0.81 12.22
CA GLU A 93 -15.58 -0.40 10.83
C GLU A 93 -14.33 -0.75 10.01
N THR A 94 -14.53 -1.12 8.75
CA THR A 94 -13.47 -1.28 7.75
C THR A 94 -13.85 -0.48 6.50
N GLU A 95 -12.87 0.18 5.90
CA GLU A 95 -13.04 1.01 4.70
C GLU A 95 -12.04 0.58 3.63
N ASN A 96 -12.52 0.39 2.40
CA ASN A 96 -11.70 0.05 1.24
C ASN A 96 -11.87 1.12 0.16
N GLU A 97 -10.77 1.71 -0.32
CA GLU A 97 -10.81 2.74 -1.38
C GLU A 97 -11.46 2.20 -2.66
N ALA A 98 -11.22 0.93 -3.01
CA ALA A 98 -11.74 0.34 -4.24
C ALA A 98 -13.28 0.31 -4.28
N GLU A 99 -13.93 0.28 -3.11
CA GLU A 99 -15.39 0.28 -2.98
C GLU A 99 -15.99 1.69 -3.06
N ARG A 100 -15.17 2.74 -2.91
CA ARG A 100 -15.59 4.15 -2.97
C ARG A 100 -15.52 4.76 -4.36
N ALA A 101 -14.95 4.07 -5.35
CA ALA A 101 -15.00 4.56 -6.73
C ALA A 101 -16.47 4.79 -7.08
N PRO A 102 -16.85 6.01 -7.51
CA PRO A 102 -18.26 6.35 -7.71
C PRO A 102 -18.83 5.29 -8.65
N HIS A 103 -19.85 4.58 -8.16
CA HIS A 103 -20.82 3.96 -9.04
C HIS A 103 -21.14 5.04 -10.07
N ASP A 104 -20.79 4.76 -11.32
CA ASP A 104 -21.20 5.55 -12.46
C ASP A 104 -22.70 5.75 -12.28
N GLU A 105 -23.10 6.90 -11.73
CA GLU A 105 -24.49 7.33 -11.68
C GLU A 105 -24.81 7.57 -13.14
N SER A 106 -25.14 6.46 -13.81
CA SER A 106 -25.74 6.44 -15.12
C SER A 106 -26.81 7.51 -15.06
N HIS A 107 -26.52 8.60 -15.76
CA HIS A 107 -27.50 9.63 -16.04
C HIS A 107 -28.61 8.92 -16.82
N ASP A 108 -29.59 8.38 -16.09
CA ASP A 108 -30.92 8.12 -16.60
C ASP A 108 -31.53 9.49 -16.91
N GLY A 109 -31.11 10.03 -18.06
CA GLY A 109 -31.85 11.09 -18.71
C GLY A 109 -33.25 10.56 -19.04
N PRO A 110 -34.31 11.39 -18.89
CA PRO A 110 -35.66 10.98 -19.20
C PRO A 110 -35.76 10.56 -20.67
N GLY A 111 -36.29 9.36 -20.90
CA GLY A 111 -36.44 8.78 -22.21
C GLY A 111 -37.16 9.70 -23.20
N THR A 112 -36.56 9.88 -24.36
CA THR A 112 -37.27 10.27 -25.58
C THR A 112 -37.64 9.03 -26.35
N GLU A 113 -38.95 8.86 -26.55
CA GLU A 113 -39.60 7.82 -27.33
C GLU A 113 -39.24 7.82 -28.82
N SER A 114 -39.57 6.70 -29.46
CA SER A 114 -39.69 6.38 -30.90
C SER A 114 -38.37 6.06 -31.63
N HIS A 115 -38.21 4.92 -32.31
CA HIS A 115 -39.02 4.43 -33.41
C HIS A 115 -38.81 2.92 -33.69
N ASP A 116 -39.89 2.29 -34.16
CA ASP A 116 -39.94 1.01 -34.87
C ASP A 116 -39.02 0.99 -36.10
N GLU A 117 -38.40 -0.16 -36.38
CA GLU A 117 -38.62 -0.85 -37.66
C GLU A 117 -38.18 -2.33 -37.61
N SER A 118 -39.07 -3.13 -38.18
CA SER A 118 -39.09 -4.57 -38.48
C SER A 118 -37.85 -5.21 -39.12
N GLY A 119 -37.66 -6.52 -38.87
CA GLY A 119 -37.46 -7.47 -39.98
C GLY A 119 -36.45 -8.62 -39.83
N ASN A 120 -36.98 -9.86 -39.88
CA ASN A 120 -36.39 -11.14 -40.34
C ASN A 120 -35.47 -12.03 -39.46
N GLU A 121 -36.11 -13.07 -38.87
CA GLU A 121 -36.04 -14.51 -39.19
C GLU A 121 -34.70 -15.33 -39.20
N PRO A 122 -34.78 -16.67 -39.01
CA PRO A 122 -33.87 -17.42 -38.12
C PRO A 122 -32.85 -18.34 -38.84
N GLY A 123 -31.81 -18.74 -38.10
CA GLY A 123 -30.83 -19.74 -38.54
C GLY A 123 -30.28 -20.58 -37.37
N THR A 124 -30.74 -21.82 -37.30
CA THR A 124 -30.26 -22.91 -36.43
C THR A 124 -28.94 -23.52 -36.93
N GLY A 125 -28.04 -23.92 -36.03
CA GLY A 125 -26.98 -24.89 -36.35
C GLY A 125 -25.86 -25.02 -35.30
N PRO A 126 -25.57 -26.23 -34.78
CA PRO A 126 -24.68 -26.46 -33.63
C PRO A 126 -23.21 -26.73 -34.04
N GLY A 127 -22.27 -26.50 -33.12
CA GLY A 127 -20.87 -26.90 -33.33
C GLY A 127 -19.94 -26.66 -32.15
N SER A 128 -19.80 -27.70 -31.31
CA SER A 128 -18.52 -28.24 -30.80
C SER A 128 -17.58 -27.39 -29.92
N GLU A 129 -17.53 -27.73 -28.63
CA GLU A 129 -16.29 -27.70 -27.82
C GLU A 129 -15.27 -28.72 -28.39
N PRO A 130 -13.95 -28.51 -28.24
CA PRO A 130 -13.27 -28.91 -27.00
C PRO A 130 -12.09 -28.02 -26.59
N GLY A 131 -11.65 -28.17 -25.35
CA GLY A 131 -10.21 -28.09 -25.04
C GLY A 131 -9.86 -27.12 -23.91
N GLY A 132 -9.68 -27.69 -22.72
CA GLY A 132 -9.09 -27.02 -21.59
C GLY A 132 -7.62 -26.61 -21.82
N GLY A 133 -7.24 -25.55 -21.14
CA GLY A 133 -5.86 -25.08 -21.04
C GLY A 133 -5.76 -24.11 -19.88
N THR A 134 -5.58 -24.63 -18.66
CA THR A 134 -5.18 -23.84 -17.50
C THR A 134 -3.72 -23.41 -17.68
N ALA A 135 -3.52 -22.26 -18.32
CA ALA A 135 -2.24 -21.56 -18.31
C ALA A 135 -2.19 -20.68 -17.06
N ALA A 136 -1.51 -21.15 -16.03
CA ALA A 136 -1.00 -20.30 -14.97
C ALA A 136 0.00 -19.32 -15.61
N GLY A 137 -0.41 -18.07 -15.79
CA GLY A 137 0.45 -17.00 -16.24
C GLY A 137 1.48 -16.69 -15.15
N ALA A 138 2.69 -17.20 -15.31
CA ALA A 138 3.84 -16.75 -14.55
C ALA A 138 4.04 -15.25 -14.81
N ALA A 139 4.17 -14.47 -13.74
CA ALA A 139 4.65 -13.09 -13.84
C ALA A 139 6.05 -13.10 -14.46
N PRO A 140 6.36 -12.21 -15.43
CA PRO A 140 7.71 -12.13 -15.98
C PRO A 140 8.68 -11.67 -14.88
N PRO A 141 9.92 -12.18 -14.85
CA PRO A 141 10.92 -11.68 -13.93
C PRO A 141 11.21 -10.21 -14.22
N ALA A 142 11.38 -9.42 -13.16
CA ALA A 142 11.88 -8.05 -13.25
C ALA A 142 13.26 -8.06 -13.94
N GLY A 143 13.33 -7.65 -15.21
CA GLY A 143 14.60 -7.52 -15.93
C GLY A 143 14.61 -7.81 -17.44
N ALA A 144 13.49 -8.17 -18.08
CA ALA A 144 13.49 -8.37 -19.54
C ALA A 144 13.35 -7.04 -20.31
N ALA A 145 14.37 -6.68 -21.11
CA ALA A 145 14.29 -5.58 -22.06
C ALA A 145 13.29 -5.88 -23.20
N PRO A 146 12.52 -4.89 -23.70
CA PRO A 146 11.56 -5.12 -24.78
C PRO A 146 12.28 -5.40 -26.12
N PRO A 147 11.72 -6.26 -27.00
CA PRO A 147 12.27 -6.50 -28.32
C PRO A 147 12.15 -5.26 -29.22
N ALA A 148 13.24 -4.95 -29.94
CA ALA A 148 13.30 -3.89 -30.93
C ALA A 148 12.56 -4.30 -32.21
N GLY A 149 11.41 -3.69 -32.47
CA GLY A 149 10.66 -3.86 -33.71
C GLY A 149 9.47 -2.90 -33.78
N GLY A 150 9.70 -1.71 -34.35
CA GLY A 150 8.68 -0.66 -34.46
C GLY A 150 7.65 -0.96 -35.55
N ALA A 151 6.37 -0.97 -35.17
CA ALA A 151 5.26 -0.74 -36.09
C ALA A 151 4.89 0.76 -36.07
N PRO A 152 4.49 1.36 -37.20
CA PRO A 152 4.12 2.77 -37.26
C PRO A 152 2.85 3.04 -36.44
N ALA A 153 2.84 4.16 -35.72
CA ALA A 153 1.69 4.62 -34.94
C ALA A 153 0.49 4.94 -35.85
N PRO A 154 -0.74 4.57 -35.48
CA PRO A 154 -1.94 4.99 -36.22
C PRO A 154 -2.17 6.50 -36.06
N ALA A 155 -2.59 7.13 -37.14
CA ALA A 155 -3.00 8.54 -37.15
C ALA A 155 -4.26 8.72 -36.28
N TYR A 156 -4.21 9.65 -35.33
CA TYR A 156 -5.35 10.02 -34.50
C TYR A 156 -6.27 10.98 -35.25
N ASP A 157 -7.55 10.61 -35.32
CA ASP A 157 -8.66 11.43 -35.78
C ASP A 157 -8.94 12.54 -34.74
N THR A 158 -8.82 13.81 -35.15
CA THR A 158 -9.01 15.00 -34.31
C THR A 158 -10.40 15.62 -34.48
N GLY A 159 -11.44 14.80 -34.58
CA GLY A 159 -12.82 15.25 -34.64
C GLY A 159 -13.23 16.10 -33.42
N PRO A 160 -14.11 17.11 -33.59
CA PRO A 160 -14.47 18.04 -32.51
C PRO A 160 -15.42 17.39 -31.48
N GLY A 161 -14.89 17.17 -30.27
CA GLY A 161 -15.52 17.61 -29.02
C GLY A 161 -16.85 16.97 -28.59
N ARG A 162 -16.87 15.66 -28.36
CA ARG A 162 -17.72 15.11 -27.28
C ARG A 162 -16.93 15.24 -25.98
N GLY A 163 -17.49 15.93 -24.98
CA GLY A 163 -16.84 16.19 -23.70
C GLY A 163 -16.32 14.89 -23.09
N ALA A 164 -15.02 14.67 -23.19
CA ALA A 164 -14.35 13.57 -22.52
C ALA A 164 -14.49 13.85 -21.02
N GLY A 165 -15.42 13.15 -20.37
CA GLY A 165 -15.57 13.21 -18.92
C GLY A 165 -14.20 12.98 -18.28
N TYR A 166 -13.81 13.88 -17.39
CA TYR A 166 -12.58 13.73 -16.62
C TYR A 166 -12.70 12.45 -15.79
N ARG A 167 -12.08 11.36 -16.24
CA ARG A 167 -11.93 10.16 -15.43
C ARG A 167 -10.76 10.42 -14.50
N GLU A 168 -11.06 10.51 -13.22
CA GLU A 168 -10.04 10.60 -12.20
C GLU A 168 -9.08 9.41 -12.36
N PRO A 169 -7.75 9.63 -12.37
CA PRO A 169 -6.79 8.53 -12.42
C PRO A 169 -7.06 7.59 -11.24
N ALA A 170 -7.29 6.31 -11.55
CA ALA A 170 -7.43 5.30 -10.51
C ALA A 170 -6.13 5.25 -9.67
N ALA A 171 -6.26 5.00 -8.36
CA ALA A 171 -5.09 4.68 -7.55
C ALA A 171 -4.35 3.48 -8.14
N TRP A 172 -3.04 3.51 -8.06
CA TRP A 172 -2.18 2.39 -8.43
C TRP A 172 -2.32 1.29 -7.37
N HIS A 173 -2.13 1.63 -6.10
CA HIS A 173 -2.21 0.70 -4.97
C HIS A 173 -3.35 1.02 -4.01
N GLY A 174 -3.59 2.30 -3.76
CA GLY A 174 -4.63 2.80 -2.86
C GLY A 174 -4.36 2.56 -1.37
N HIS A 175 -5.41 2.68 -0.57
CA HIS A 175 -5.37 2.54 0.87
C HIS A 175 -6.54 1.72 1.43
N GLY A 176 -6.40 1.32 2.69
CA GLY A 176 -7.46 0.70 3.47
C GLY A 176 -7.42 1.18 4.92
N ALA A 177 -8.56 1.15 5.60
CA ALA A 177 -8.64 1.57 6.99
C ALA A 177 -9.46 0.58 7.83
N ALA A 178 -9.07 0.42 9.10
CA ALA A 178 -9.84 -0.27 10.12
C ALA A 178 -9.97 0.62 11.35
N THR A 179 -11.20 0.85 11.81
CA THR A 179 -11.48 1.55 13.08
C THR A 179 -11.59 0.50 14.18
N LEU A 180 -10.66 0.55 15.14
CA LEU A 180 -10.46 -0.49 16.15
C LEU A 180 -10.71 0.03 17.56
N LEU A 181 -11.46 -0.70 18.38
CA LEU A 181 -11.60 -0.46 19.81
C LEU A 181 -10.61 -1.34 20.59
N LEU A 182 -9.56 -0.72 21.11
CA LEU A 182 -8.51 -1.40 21.87
C LEU A 182 -8.83 -1.45 23.38
N PRO A 183 -8.56 -2.55 24.09
CA PRO A 183 -8.74 -2.63 25.53
C PRO A 183 -7.98 -1.56 26.32
N GLY A 184 -8.73 -0.78 27.09
CA GLY A 184 -8.19 0.32 27.89
C GLY A 184 -8.02 1.64 27.13
N TRP A 185 -8.49 1.73 25.89
CA TRP A 185 -8.60 3.00 25.18
C TRP A 185 -9.98 3.63 25.40
N SER A 186 -10.03 4.94 25.56
CA SER A 186 -11.30 5.66 25.77
C SER A 186 -12.09 5.92 24.49
N HIS A 187 -11.43 5.81 23.32
CA HIS A 187 -12.02 6.01 22.01
C HIS A 187 -11.44 4.98 21.03
N PRO A 188 -12.20 4.60 20.00
CA PRO A 188 -11.65 3.82 18.89
C PRO A 188 -10.50 4.56 18.20
N LEU A 189 -9.55 3.79 17.68
CA LEU A 189 -8.41 4.26 16.91
C LEU A 189 -8.58 3.83 15.45
N ARG A 190 -8.50 4.76 14.51
CA ARG A 190 -8.48 4.44 13.08
C ARG A 190 -7.04 4.14 12.65
N CYS A 191 -6.85 2.96 12.10
CA CYS A 191 -5.58 2.48 11.56
C CYS A 191 -5.69 2.45 10.03
N VAL A 192 -4.96 3.33 9.35
CA VAL A 192 -4.94 3.40 7.88
C VAL A 192 -3.64 2.78 7.39
N VAL A 193 -3.71 1.93 6.37
CA VAL A 193 -2.56 1.36 5.66
C VAL A 193 -2.57 1.83 4.22
N ALA A 194 -1.42 2.30 3.73
CA ALA A 194 -1.27 2.74 2.33
C ALA A 194 0.06 2.27 1.74
N HIS A 195 0.06 2.07 0.43
CA HIS A 195 1.27 1.88 -0.36
C HIS A 195 1.21 2.91 -1.49
N LEU A 196 2.12 3.87 -1.54
CA LEU A 196 2.09 4.89 -2.60
C LEU A 196 2.77 4.38 -3.88
N ASP A 197 2.42 4.94 -5.02
CA ASP A 197 2.97 4.61 -6.35
C ASP A 197 4.53 4.62 -6.37
N PRO A 198 5.21 3.49 -6.59
CA PRO A 198 6.67 3.46 -6.62
C PRO A 198 7.28 4.07 -7.88
N TYR A 199 6.49 4.26 -8.95
CA TYR A 199 6.97 4.56 -10.31
C TYR A 199 6.66 5.98 -10.77
N SER A 200 5.72 6.68 -10.11
CA SER A 200 5.26 8.00 -10.55
C SER A 200 5.23 9.01 -9.40
N PRO A 201 6.10 10.05 -9.41
CA PRO A 201 6.00 11.17 -8.48
C PRO A 201 4.59 11.80 -8.45
N THR A 202 3.98 11.97 -9.63
CA THR A 202 2.61 12.48 -9.76
C THR A 202 1.58 11.50 -9.18
N GLY A 203 1.74 10.20 -9.42
CA GLY A 203 0.87 9.17 -8.85
C GLY A 203 0.90 9.18 -7.33
N ARG A 204 2.11 9.21 -6.74
CA ARG A 204 2.29 9.35 -5.28
C ARG A 204 1.60 10.58 -4.73
N LEU A 205 1.71 11.72 -5.42
CA LEU A 205 1.07 12.94 -4.98
C LEU A 205 -0.45 12.79 -4.93
N VAL A 206 -1.07 12.27 -5.99
CA VAL A 206 -2.52 12.01 -6.06
C VAL A 206 -2.97 11.08 -4.94
N GLU A 207 -2.28 9.95 -4.75
CA GLU A 207 -2.62 8.99 -3.69
C GLU A 207 -2.42 9.60 -2.29
N SER A 208 -1.37 10.40 -2.08
CA SER A 208 -1.13 11.10 -0.82
C SER A 208 -2.21 12.13 -0.51
N ASP A 209 -2.72 12.85 -1.51
CA ASP A 209 -3.77 13.85 -1.30
C ASP A 209 -5.08 13.19 -0.83
N ARG A 210 -5.39 11.97 -1.27
CA ARG A 210 -6.56 11.21 -0.81
C ARG A 210 -6.48 10.83 0.67
N LEU A 211 -5.28 10.64 1.22
CA LEU A 211 -5.09 10.31 2.63
C LEU A 211 -5.34 11.51 3.57
N ARG A 212 -5.35 12.75 3.05
CA ARG A 212 -5.54 13.96 3.87
C ARG A 212 -6.92 14.03 4.54
N GLN A 213 -7.93 13.35 3.97
CA GLN A 213 -9.27 13.29 4.57
C GLN A 213 -9.25 12.69 5.98
N TYR A 214 -8.27 11.84 6.29
CA TYR A 214 -8.15 11.20 7.60
C TYR A 214 -7.58 12.11 8.69
N ALA A 215 -7.21 13.34 8.35
CA ALA A 215 -6.76 14.33 9.32
C ALA A 215 -7.91 15.12 9.95
N ASP A 216 -9.17 14.83 9.58
CA ASP A 216 -10.34 15.50 10.15
C ASP A 216 -10.37 15.33 11.69
N PRO A 217 -10.23 16.42 12.46
CA PRO A 217 -10.25 16.36 13.92
C PRO A 217 -11.61 15.97 14.51
N ALA A 218 -12.69 16.03 13.72
CA ALA A 218 -14.01 15.53 14.12
C ALA A 218 -14.11 14.00 14.04
N GLY A 219 -13.19 13.35 13.32
CA GLY A 219 -13.13 11.90 13.18
C GLY A 219 -12.45 11.19 14.37
N PRO A 220 -12.38 9.84 14.33
CA PRO A 220 -11.57 9.09 15.29
C PRO A 220 -10.09 9.51 15.22
N PRO A 221 -9.35 9.46 16.35
CA PRO A 221 -7.90 9.55 16.31
C PRO A 221 -7.34 8.58 15.28
N THR A 222 -6.47 9.08 14.39
CA THR A 222 -5.99 8.30 13.25
C THR A 222 -4.48 8.14 13.26
N LEU A 223 -4.03 6.91 13.03
CA LEU A 223 -2.64 6.57 12.72
C LEU A 223 -2.60 6.01 11.30
N ILE A 224 -1.72 6.55 10.46
CA ILE A 224 -1.45 6.06 9.12
C ILE A 224 -0.11 5.34 9.13
N ALA A 225 -0.08 4.11 8.66
CA ALA A 225 1.15 3.43 8.31
C ALA A 225 1.26 3.32 6.80
N LEU A 226 2.42 3.65 6.25
CA LEU A 226 2.57 3.63 4.80
C LEU A 226 4.00 3.35 4.36
N ASP A 227 4.09 2.64 3.25
CA ASP A 227 5.23 2.75 2.34
C ASP A 227 4.95 3.93 1.42
N ALA A 228 5.63 5.04 1.70
CA ALA A 228 5.45 6.29 0.99
C ALA A 228 6.15 6.29 -0.38
N ASN A 229 7.04 5.32 -0.65
CA ASN A 229 7.93 5.31 -1.82
C ASN A 229 8.71 6.62 -2.05
N THR A 230 8.78 7.50 -1.04
CA THR A 230 9.49 8.77 -1.10
C THR A 230 10.03 9.16 0.28
N VAL A 231 11.07 9.99 0.26
CA VAL A 231 11.80 10.44 1.44
C VAL A 231 11.01 11.55 2.17
N PRO A 232 10.89 11.50 3.50
CA PRO A 232 10.20 12.53 4.29
C PRO A 232 10.91 13.89 4.27
N PRO A 233 10.16 15.00 4.50
CA PRO A 233 10.77 16.31 4.75
C PRO A 233 11.83 16.28 5.87
N GLY A 234 13.01 16.82 5.56
CA GLY A 234 14.13 16.93 6.49
C GLY A 234 14.97 15.65 6.65
N ASP A 235 14.60 14.53 6.03
CA ASP A 235 15.46 13.34 5.99
C ASP A 235 16.65 13.55 5.04
N PRO A 236 17.80 12.89 5.31
CA PRO A 236 18.98 12.97 4.46
C PRO A 236 18.69 12.60 3.00
N GLU A 237 19.38 13.26 2.07
CA GLU A 237 19.30 12.94 0.65
C GLU A 237 19.96 11.57 0.38
N PRO A 238 19.25 10.61 -0.26
CA PRO A 238 19.85 9.34 -0.64
C PRO A 238 20.92 9.50 -1.73
N ASP A 239 21.88 8.58 -1.76
CA ASP A 239 22.86 8.52 -2.86
C ASP A 239 22.21 7.94 -4.12
N TRP A 240 21.54 8.80 -4.89
CA TRP A 240 20.86 8.43 -6.14
C TRP A 240 21.79 7.91 -7.22
N SER A 241 23.11 8.07 -7.10
CA SER A 241 24.06 7.50 -8.06
C SER A 241 24.00 5.97 -8.07
N ARG A 242 23.58 5.35 -6.94
CA ARG A 242 23.38 3.90 -6.79
C ARG A 242 22.17 3.40 -7.57
N VAL A 243 21.11 4.19 -7.63
CA VAL A 243 19.87 3.82 -8.35
C VAL A 243 20.13 3.84 -9.87
N PRO A 244 19.68 2.81 -10.63
CA PRO A 244 19.80 2.78 -12.08
C PRO A 244 19.23 4.04 -12.73
N ARG A 245 19.92 4.62 -13.72
CA ARG A 245 19.55 5.92 -14.33
C ARG A 245 18.09 5.99 -14.77
N HIS A 246 17.56 4.90 -15.32
CA HIS A 246 16.18 4.83 -15.84
C HIS A 246 15.11 4.78 -14.75
N ARG A 247 15.47 4.54 -13.48
CA ARG A 247 14.57 4.57 -12.31
C ARG A 247 14.74 5.80 -11.43
N ARG A 248 15.75 6.64 -11.68
CA ARG A 248 15.99 7.82 -10.83
C ARG A 248 14.83 8.80 -10.87
N ASP A 249 14.25 9.00 -12.04
CA ASP A 249 13.17 9.96 -12.23
C ASP A 249 11.88 9.52 -11.51
N ASP A 250 11.77 8.24 -11.12
CA ASP A 250 10.71 7.72 -10.25
C ASP A 250 10.79 8.32 -8.83
N HIS A 251 11.95 8.80 -8.40
CA HIS A 251 12.21 9.25 -7.02
C HIS A 251 12.51 10.75 -6.90
N LEU A 252 12.96 11.39 -7.97
CA LEU A 252 13.37 12.79 -7.96
C LEU A 252 12.19 13.73 -8.23
N ALA A 253 12.28 14.96 -7.70
CA ALA A 253 11.34 16.01 -8.08
C ALA A 253 11.49 16.33 -9.58
N PRO A 254 10.40 16.66 -10.29
CA PRO A 254 10.46 16.95 -11.73
C PRO A 254 11.51 18.00 -12.09
N GLY A 255 12.50 17.61 -12.89
CA GLY A 255 13.60 18.49 -13.33
C GLY A 255 14.67 18.80 -12.26
N ALA A 256 14.63 18.14 -11.10
CA ALA A 256 15.59 18.32 -10.03
C ALA A 256 16.51 17.10 -9.87
N ASP A 257 17.58 17.26 -9.09
CA ASP A 257 18.50 16.21 -8.65
C ASP A 257 18.27 15.75 -7.19
N THR A 258 17.19 16.24 -6.57
CA THR A 258 16.78 15.89 -5.20
C THR A 258 15.48 15.09 -5.18
N ALA A 259 15.29 14.28 -4.13
CA ALA A 259 14.08 13.51 -3.87
C ALA A 259 12.81 14.36 -3.94
N ASP A 260 11.74 13.82 -4.54
CA ASP A 260 10.42 14.43 -4.50
C ASP A 260 9.75 14.24 -3.15
N ARG A 261 9.90 15.22 -2.27
CA ARG A 261 9.31 15.20 -0.92
C ARG A 261 7.87 15.74 -0.89
N THR A 262 7.31 16.13 -2.03
CA THR A 262 6.01 16.80 -2.11
C THR A 262 4.87 15.95 -1.53
N PRO A 263 4.76 14.63 -1.81
CA PRO A 263 3.67 13.82 -1.27
C PRO A 263 3.63 13.82 0.27
N LEU A 264 4.78 13.62 0.91
CA LEU A 264 4.87 13.63 2.37
C LEU A 264 4.76 15.04 2.96
N HIS A 265 5.26 16.07 2.28
CA HIS A 265 5.05 17.45 2.72
C HIS A 265 3.56 17.82 2.77
N ARG A 266 2.74 17.36 1.81
CA ARG A 266 1.27 17.56 1.81
C ARG A 266 0.59 16.85 2.99
N LEU A 267 1.08 15.68 3.37
CA LEU A 267 0.56 14.92 4.49
C LEU A 267 1.00 15.45 5.85
N THR A 268 2.23 15.94 5.99
CA THR A 268 2.67 16.49 7.26
C THR A 268 2.23 17.92 7.47
N GLY A 269 2.00 18.68 6.39
CA GLY A 269 1.73 20.11 6.45
C GLY A 269 2.95 20.92 6.88
N PRO A 270 2.80 22.25 7.03
CA PRO A 270 3.85 23.12 7.56
C PRO A 270 4.06 22.89 9.06
N VAL A 271 5.28 23.17 9.56
CA VAL A 271 5.66 22.94 10.96
C VAL A 271 4.75 23.64 11.99
N HIS A 272 4.18 24.78 11.64
CA HIS A 272 3.31 25.58 12.53
C HIS A 272 1.84 25.18 12.48
N ASP A 273 1.45 24.33 11.53
CA ASP A 273 0.08 23.83 11.36
C ASP A 273 0.15 22.41 10.77
N PRO A 274 0.67 21.42 11.54
CA PRO A 274 0.90 20.10 11.02
C PRO A 274 -0.42 19.34 10.86
N LEU A 275 -0.61 18.72 9.70
CA LEU A 275 -1.77 17.88 9.41
C LEU A 275 -1.60 16.50 10.06
N PHE A 276 -0.44 15.88 9.86
CA PHE A 276 0.02 14.69 10.56
C PHE A 276 1.44 14.89 11.09
N THR A 277 1.77 14.21 12.19
CA THR A 277 3.13 14.16 12.74
C THR A 277 3.84 12.88 12.30
N ASP A 278 4.99 13.01 11.63
CA ASP A 278 5.89 11.87 11.37
C ASP A 278 6.50 11.36 12.69
N ALA A 279 6.12 10.14 13.10
CA ALA A 279 6.52 9.56 14.37
C ALA A 279 8.04 9.35 14.49
N GLY A 280 8.72 8.99 13.39
CA GLY A 280 10.16 8.77 13.39
C GLY A 280 10.92 10.08 13.57
N ALA A 281 10.57 11.09 12.77
CA ALA A 281 11.13 12.43 12.92
C ALA A 281 10.84 13.04 14.30
N HIS A 282 9.63 12.85 14.82
CA HIS A 282 9.24 13.33 16.16
C HIS A 282 10.04 12.65 17.28
N ALA A 283 10.33 11.35 17.14
CA ALA A 283 11.15 10.59 18.08
C ALA A 283 12.67 10.75 17.87
N GLY A 284 13.09 11.44 16.80
CA GLY A 284 14.51 11.61 16.45
C GLY A 284 15.16 10.37 15.80
N ASP A 285 14.38 9.39 15.35
CA ASP A 285 14.86 8.21 14.63
C ASP A 285 14.53 8.37 13.13
N ARG A 286 15.58 8.63 12.34
CA ARG A 286 15.53 8.74 10.88
C ARG A 286 16.30 7.61 10.19
N ALA A 287 16.39 6.45 10.85
CA ALA A 287 17.08 5.30 10.28
C ALA A 287 16.43 4.88 8.95
N PRO A 288 17.21 4.51 7.93
CA PRO A 288 16.65 4.00 6.68
C PRO A 288 15.85 2.72 6.92
N THR A 289 14.75 2.59 6.18
CA THR A 289 13.86 1.44 6.23
C THR A 289 13.92 0.61 4.96
N PHE A 290 14.45 1.17 3.87
CA PHE A 290 14.61 0.50 2.58
C PHE A 290 16.05 0.60 2.06
N GLY A 291 16.40 -0.25 1.09
CA GLY A 291 17.61 -0.15 0.29
C GLY A 291 18.78 -1.00 0.80
N PHE A 292 18.47 -2.05 1.56
CA PHE A 292 19.45 -3.00 2.08
C PHE A 292 19.58 -4.26 1.23
N HIS A 293 18.54 -4.58 0.46
CA HIS A 293 18.44 -5.72 -0.45
C HIS A 293 17.46 -5.35 -1.57
N PRO A 294 17.61 -5.87 -2.80
CA PRO A 294 18.85 -6.37 -3.37
C PRO A 294 19.95 -5.27 -3.40
N PRO A 295 21.23 -5.61 -3.63
CA PRO A 295 22.28 -4.62 -3.77
C PRO A 295 21.99 -3.66 -4.93
N GLY A 296 22.39 -2.39 -4.79
CA GLY A 296 22.21 -1.36 -5.82
C GLY A 296 21.12 -0.33 -5.50
N GLU A 297 20.29 -0.57 -4.48
CA GLU A 297 19.36 0.45 -4.00
C GLU A 297 20.07 1.47 -3.10
N ALA A 298 19.57 2.71 -3.09
CA ALA A 298 20.02 3.76 -2.20
C ALA A 298 19.27 3.66 -0.86
N PRO A 299 19.95 3.45 0.29
CA PRO A 299 19.30 3.38 1.58
C PRO A 299 18.53 4.66 1.89
N ARG A 300 17.27 4.51 2.29
CA ARG A 300 16.37 5.64 2.60
C ARG A 300 15.25 5.22 3.54
N ARG A 301 14.64 6.17 4.25
CA ARG A 301 13.44 5.95 5.05
C ARG A 301 12.23 6.27 4.20
N ILE A 302 11.41 5.26 3.92
CA ILE A 302 10.17 5.39 3.15
C ILE A 302 8.99 4.70 3.83
N ASP A 303 9.24 3.93 4.89
CA ASP A 303 8.21 3.31 5.73
C ASP A 303 7.96 4.20 6.95
N LEU A 304 6.73 4.66 7.12
CA LEU A 304 6.38 5.68 8.11
C LEU A 304 5.18 5.28 8.96
N PHE A 305 5.15 5.85 10.17
CA PHE A 305 3.92 6.11 10.89
C PHE A 305 3.66 7.62 10.92
N LEU A 306 2.49 8.03 10.45
CA LEU A 306 1.98 9.40 10.57
C LEU A 306 0.87 9.43 11.61
N LEU A 307 0.99 10.31 12.60
CA LEU A 307 0.09 10.40 13.74
C LEU A 307 -0.81 11.62 13.59
N GLY A 308 -2.12 11.40 13.65
CA GLY A 308 -3.11 12.48 13.63
C GLY A 308 -3.01 13.38 14.87
N PRO A 309 -3.70 14.54 14.84
CA PRO A 309 -3.73 15.47 15.96
C PRO A 309 -4.12 14.76 17.27
N GLY A 310 -3.30 14.92 18.31
CA GLY A 310 -3.52 14.32 19.63
C GLY A 310 -2.90 12.94 19.86
N LEU A 311 -2.48 12.20 18.82
CA LEU A 311 -1.72 10.95 19.00
C LEU A 311 -0.22 11.19 19.19
N ALA A 312 0.34 12.26 18.60
CA ALA A 312 1.77 12.58 18.72
C ALA A 312 2.22 12.68 20.19
N ALA A 313 1.46 13.37 21.03
CA ALA A 313 1.76 13.49 22.47
C ALA A 313 1.70 12.15 23.24
N ARG A 314 1.11 11.11 22.64
CA ARG A 314 1.02 9.75 23.21
C ARG A 314 2.12 8.83 22.72
N LEU A 315 2.94 9.27 21.77
CA LEU A 315 4.08 8.49 21.32
C LEU A 315 5.05 8.27 22.49
N ALA A 316 5.16 7.03 22.93
CA ALA A 316 6.15 6.62 23.92
C ALA A 316 7.46 6.26 23.23
N ARG A 317 7.38 5.63 22.06
CA ARG A 317 8.54 5.15 21.30
C ARG A 317 8.23 5.01 19.82
N TYR A 318 9.22 5.27 18.98
CA TYR A 318 9.29 4.81 17.60
C TYR A 318 10.59 4.01 17.42
N ARG A 319 10.59 3.03 16.50
CA ARG A 319 11.80 2.31 16.10
C ARG A 319 11.69 1.77 14.68
N ALA A 320 12.71 2.02 13.85
CA ALA A 320 13.02 1.16 12.72
C ALA A 320 13.68 -0.12 13.23
N VAL A 321 13.03 -1.27 13.06
CA VAL A 321 13.49 -2.54 13.61
C VAL A 321 14.73 -3.00 12.85
N ASP A 322 15.80 -3.26 13.59
CA ASP A 322 16.98 -3.94 13.08
C ASP A 322 17.04 -5.32 13.71
N HIS A 323 17.08 -6.35 12.87
CA HIS A 323 17.01 -7.74 13.29
C HIS A 323 17.78 -8.64 12.30
N PRO A 324 18.55 -9.65 12.77
CA PRO A 324 19.30 -10.54 11.88
C PRO A 324 18.47 -11.28 10.81
N ARG A 325 17.16 -11.45 11.06
CA ARG A 325 16.22 -12.02 10.08
C ARG A 325 16.00 -11.14 8.84
N LEU A 326 16.23 -9.84 8.94
CA LEU A 326 16.05 -8.90 7.82
C LEU A 326 17.08 -9.13 6.72
N THR A 327 18.28 -9.57 7.08
CA THR A 327 19.32 -9.93 6.11
C THR A 327 19.20 -11.40 5.68
N ALA A 328 19.60 -11.69 4.45
CA ALA A 328 19.73 -13.05 3.96
C ALA A 328 20.72 -13.85 4.82
N GLY A 329 20.42 -15.12 5.03
CA GLY A 329 21.30 -16.08 5.70
C GLY A 329 21.82 -17.13 4.71
N PRO A 330 22.68 -18.06 5.15
CA PRO A 330 23.17 -19.16 4.31
C PRO A 330 22.03 -20.01 3.71
N ASP A 331 20.98 -20.25 4.49
CA ASP A 331 19.89 -21.18 4.15
C ASP A 331 18.52 -20.50 4.05
N ARG A 332 18.48 -19.16 3.97
CA ARG A 332 17.22 -18.42 3.88
C ARG A 332 17.38 -17.08 3.16
N PRO A 333 16.36 -16.63 2.41
CA PRO A 333 16.36 -15.29 1.85
C PRO A 333 16.28 -14.22 2.97
N ALA A 334 16.50 -12.96 2.57
CA ALA A 334 16.17 -11.81 3.41
C ALA A 334 14.66 -11.81 3.71
N ALA A 335 14.24 -11.46 4.93
CA ALA A 335 12.82 -11.44 5.26
C ALA A 335 12.05 -10.40 4.42
N SER A 336 12.66 -9.27 4.10
CA SER A 336 12.13 -8.23 3.20
C SER A 336 13.30 -7.30 2.83
N ASP A 337 13.18 -6.57 1.74
CA ASP A 337 14.03 -5.41 1.45
C ASP A 337 13.67 -4.18 2.28
N HIS A 338 12.51 -4.20 2.93
CA HIS A 338 12.07 -3.24 3.93
C HIS A 338 12.32 -3.72 5.36
N ARG A 339 12.68 -2.79 6.23
CA ARG A 339 12.69 -2.95 7.68
C ARG A 339 11.30 -2.65 8.23
N PRO A 340 10.78 -3.46 9.17
CA PRO A 340 9.57 -3.08 9.86
C PRO A 340 9.81 -1.84 10.71
N VAL A 341 8.80 -0.99 10.81
CA VAL A 341 8.78 0.14 11.73
C VAL A 341 7.74 -0.12 12.82
N THR A 342 7.99 0.38 14.01
CA THR A 342 7.11 0.21 15.16
C THR A 342 6.88 1.51 15.90
N VAL A 343 5.69 1.68 16.46
CA VAL A 343 5.39 2.71 17.45
C VAL A 343 4.75 2.11 18.69
N GLU A 344 5.11 2.63 19.86
CA GLU A 344 4.41 2.37 21.11
C GLU A 344 3.60 3.61 21.48
N LEU A 345 2.29 3.45 21.62
CA LEU A 345 1.39 4.54 22.01
C LEU A 345 0.85 4.29 23.43
N ARG A 346 0.87 5.32 24.26
CA ARG A 346 0.27 5.30 25.59
C ARG A 346 -1.26 5.19 25.49
N ARG A 347 -1.83 4.32 26.32
CA ARG A 347 -3.29 4.28 26.57
C ARG A 347 -3.74 5.59 27.24
N ARG A 348 -5.01 5.95 27.08
CA ARG A 348 -5.58 7.13 27.76
C ARG A 348 -6.03 6.79 29.16
#